data_AF-A0A2V9AFF5-F1
#
_entry.id   AF-A0A2V9AFF5-F1
#
_cell.length_a   1.000
_cell.length_b   1.000
_cell.length_c   1.000
_cell.angle_alpha   90.00
_cell.angle_beta   90.00
_cell.angle_gamma   90.00
#
_symmetry.space_group_name_H-M   'P 1'
#
loop_
_entity.id
_entity.type
_entity.pdbx_description
1 polymer ?
#
loop_
_entity_poly.entity_id
_entity_poly.type
_entity_poly.pdbx_seq_one_letter_code
_entity_poly.pdbx_strand_id
1 'polypeptide(L)'
;MSLAFPAMSRGRLSAQSLNFLTSRALTSTAMRIGASLCILCIVYFLCFPYSTAARARSSSGIIQQSPSPATPVGTAQANSGPEVAKNAAKPGEPLVPDPALAPARSLLHEGKLSEAESAIRDFLRAHADSADAHFLLGFTLFREIQAKWLEAGKEDVEALRYNTADSSGPPVAYREAKVKESLAEFTAGAKYHVPSAFDLKVVALDYILLKDNIDADHWLTRSLQADPRDPQAWYYLGRMKYSTGQFREAIEAFEQCLKLEPRNVEAENNVGLSYEALQRPDEAIQAFENAIAWQTESSAKDPEPFIELAHLYLNENQPEKAVPYLSQSIAISPNVSKAHEELGKAYSLLHRLPEAQAELEKAVELSPQAPNLHCMLAAVYRQRGLAENPAAPVSVHMRILDSKTGNTKEDFAPIDAASYKQAGSSVLRIGRKIPIDQLPKGSYRLEMQATGSMGRSTAWRLANFTVE
;
A
#
# COMPACT_ATOMS: atom_id res chain seq x y z
N MET A 1 -18.15 -50.76 55.15
CA MET A 1 -16.73 -50.54 55.50
C MET A 1 -16.27 -49.28 54.77
N SER A 2 -16.24 -48.08 55.36
CA SER A 2 -16.32 -47.68 56.79
C SER A 2 -15.12 -48.19 57.60
N LEU A 3 -14.37 -47.44 58.46
CA LEU A 3 -14.30 -46.04 58.97
C LEU A 3 -12.83 -45.84 59.51
N ALA A 4 -12.27 -44.71 59.97
CA ALA A 4 -12.68 -43.31 60.21
C ALA A 4 -11.42 -42.36 60.24
N PHE A 5 -11.59 -41.05 60.51
CA PHE A 5 -10.52 -40.08 60.88
C PHE A 5 -10.09 -40.20 62.36
N PRO A 6 -8.84 -39.83 62.73
CA PRO A 6 -8.51 -38.47 63.24
C PRO A 6 -7.05 -38.00 62.92
N ALA A 7 -6.47 -36.92 63.45
CA ALA A 7 -6.84 -35.49 63.51
C ALA A 7 -5.66 -34.67 64.12
N MET A 8 -5.34 -33.46 63.61
CA MET A 8 -4.45 -32.42 64.20
C MET A 8 -2.93 -32.75 64.38
N SER A 9 -1.96 -31.81 64.38
CA SER A 9 -1.94 -30.36 64.00
C SER A 9 -0.53 -29.78 63.72
N ARG A 10 -0.47 -28.60 63.07
CA ARG A 10 0.57 -27.53 63.09
C ARG A 10 2.03 -27.82 62.65
N GLY A 11 2.49 -27.13 61.59
CA GLY A 11 3.91 -26.92 61.23
C GLY A 11 4.07 -25.90 60.08
N ARG A 12 4.90 -24.85 60.24
CA ARG A 12 4.94 -23.67 59.33
C ARG A 12 5.80 -23.85 58.06
N LEU A 13 5.28 -23.31 56.94
CA LEU A 13 5.94 -22.51 55.87
C LEU A 13 7.45 -22.65 55.62
N SER A 14 7.83 -22.87 54.35
CA SER A 14 8.59 -21.88 53.54
C SER A 14 8.62 -22.28 52.04
N ALA A 15 9.29 -21.48 51.20
CA ALA A 15 9.01 -21.37 49.77
C ALA A 15 9.81 -22.29 48.81
N GLN A 16 9.31 -22.32 47.57
CA GLN A 16 9.82 -23.01 46.37
C GLN A 16 11.33 -22.86 46.10
N SER A 17 11.95 -23.89 45.50
CA SER A 17 13.17 -23.72 44.69
C SER A 17 13.36 -24.83 43.64
N LEU A 18 13.90 -24.42 42.48
CA LEU A 18 14.73 -25.14 41.48
C LEU A 18 14.46 -26.64 41.15
N ASN A 19 14.16 -26.93 39.88
CA ASN A 19 15.11 -27.41 38.84
C ASN A 19 14.35 -27.85 37.55
N PHE A 20 14.85 -28.04 36.31
CA PHE A 20 16.11 -27.96 35.52
C PHE A 20 16.25 -29.28 34.69
N LEU A 21 17.10 -29.29 33.63
CA LEU A 21 17.64 -30.45 32.88
C LEU A 21 16.71 -31.06 31.77
N THR A 22 16.96 -30.83 30.46
CA THR A 22 17.80 -31.58 29.46
C THR A 22 17.14 -32.84 28.88
N SER A 23 17.43 -33.36 27.66
CA SER A 23 18.51 -33.19 26.64
C SER A 23 17.90 -33.28 25.20
N ARG A 24 18.54 -32.94 24.06
CA ARG A 24 19.68 -33.57 23.32
C ARG A 24 19.55 -35.11 23.16
N ALA A 25 19.84 -35.76 22.02
CA ALA A 25 20.49 -35.35 20.77
C ALA A 25 20.12 -36.26 19.54
N LEU A 26 20.90 -36.12 18.46
CA LEU A 26 20.94 -36.80 17.13
C LEU A 26 20.87 -38.36 17.18
N THR A 27 20.73 -39.16 16.11
CA THR A 27 21.09 -39.10 14.65
C THR A 27 20.19 -40.12 13.88
N SER A 28 20.13 -40.33 12.55
CA SER A 28 21.18 -40.66 11.54
C SER A 28 20.58 -40.76 10.10
N THR A 29 21.42 -40.91 9.06
CA THR A 29 21.07 -41.08 7.62
C THR A 29 21.33 -42.49 7.07
N ALA A 30 20.55 -42.94 6.07
CA ALA A 30 20.90 -43.86 4.94
C ALA A 30 19.63 -44.40 4.20
N MET A 31 19.65 -45.03 3.00
CA MET A 31 20.39 -44.78 1.73
C MET A 31 19.88 -45.69 0.56
N ARG A 32 19.39 -45.09 -0.54
CA ARG A 32 19.28 -45.63 -1.94
C ARG A 32 18.29 -46.77 -2.31
N ILE A 33 18.19 -46.96 -3.65
CA ILE A 33 17.43 -47.92 -4.48
C ILE A 33 15.95 -47.51 -4.72
N GLY A 34 15.40 -47.46 -5.94
CA GLY A 34 16.02 -47.49 -7.28
C GLY A 34 15.30 -48.41 -8.29
N ALA A 35 14.46 -47.86 -9.17
CA ALA A 35 13.87 -48.58 -10.30
C ALA A 35 13.40 -47.61 -11.41
N SER A 36 13.46 -48.05 -12.66
CA SER A 36 12.83 -47.42 -13.84
C SER A 36 12.19 -48.52 -14.69
N LEU A 37 11.02 -48.26 -15.28
CA LEU A 37 10.60 -48.95 -16.51
C LEU A 37 9.65 -48.08 -17.34
N CYS A 38 9.43 -48.49 -18.59
CA CYS A 38 9.05 -47.64 -19.71
C CYS A 38 7.66 -47.99 -20.29
N ILE A 39 7.16 -47.07 -21.14
CA ILE A 39 6.21 -47.31 -22.25
C ILE A 39 4.74 -47.67 -21.89
N LEU A 40 3.82 -46.79 -22.27
CA LEU A 40 2.87 -47.10 -23.34
C LEU A 40 2.54 -45.84 -24.17
N CYS A 41 2.35 -46.01 -25.47
CA CYS A 41 1.94 -44.94 -26.39
C CYS A 41 0.52 -45.20 -26.89
N ILE A 42 -0.30 -44.15 -27.03
CA ILE A 42 -1.40 -44.11 -28.02
C ILE A 42 -1.35 -42.74 -28.71
N VAL A 43 -1.54 -42.75 -30.04
CA VAL A 43 -1.53 -41.57 -30.91
C VAL A 43 -2.79 -41.58 -31.79
N TYR A 44 -3.50 -40.46 -31.84
CA TYR A 44 -4.41 -40.00 -32.90
C TYR A 44 -4.30 -38.45 -32.86
N PHE A 45 -3.92 -37.66 -33.88
CA PHE A 45 -4.20 -37.66 -35.33
C PHE A 45 -5.70 -37.59 -35.67
N LEU A 46 -6.22 -36.70 -36.53
CA LEU A 46 -5.70 -35.44 -37.11
C LEU A 46 -6.89 -34.66 -37.77
N CYS A 47 -6.68 -33.38 -38.14
CA CYS A 47 -7.51 -32.53 -39.04
C CYS A 47 -8.90 -32.05 -38.52
N PHE A 48 -9.40 -30.81 -38.74
CA PHE A 48 -9.45 -29.85 -39.88
C PHE A 48 -10.48 -30.20 -40.99
N PRO A 49 -11.04 -29.24 -41.77
CA PRO A 49 -11.44 -27.83 -41.51
C PRO A 49 -12.90 -27.50 -42.01
N TYR A 50 -13.26 -26.20 -42.16
CA TYR A 50 -14.35 -25.65 -43.02
C TYR A 50 -15.85 -25.86 -42.61
N SER A 51 -16.83 -25.00 -42.95
CA SER A 51 -16.82 -23.60 -43.46
C SER A 51 -18.16 -22.86 -43.23
N THR A 52 -18.11 -21.52 -43.20
CA THR A 52 -19.11 -20.50 -43.62
C THR A 52 -20.62 -20.81 -43.79
N ALA A 53 -21.46 -19.85 -43.37
CA ALA A 53 -22.52 -19.17 -44.16
C ALA A 53 -23.86 -18.96 -43.43
N ALA A 54 -24.29 -17.70 -43.38
CA ALA A 54 -25.51 -17.21 -42.76
C ALA A 54 -26.82 -17.61 -43.46
N ARG A 55 -27.94 -17.59 -42.71
CA ARG A 55 -29.08 -16.72 -43.06
C ARG A 55 -30.03 -16.48 -41.89
N ALA A 56 -30.63 -15.29 -41.86
CA ALA A 56 -31.73 -14.95 -40.94
C ALA A 56 -33.09 -15.40 -41.50
N ARG A 57 -34.05 -15.67 -40.62
CA ARG A 57 -35.49 -15.51 -40.87
C ARG A 57 -36.27 -15.34 -39.56
N SER A 58 -37.33 -14.54 -39.64
CA SER A 58 -38.27 -14.25 -38.56
C SER A 58 -39.45 -15.23 -38.55
N SER A 59 -40.07 -15.43 -37.39
CA SER A 59 -41.48 -15.80 -37.29
C SER A 59 -42.07 -15.33 -35.95
N SER A 60 -43.35 -14.94 -35.97
CA SER A 60 -44.01 -14.17 -34.93
C SER A 60 -44.60 -15.02 -33.80
N GLY A 61 -44.79 -14.38 -32.64
CA GLY A 61 -45.20 -14.99 -31.37
C GLY A 61 -46.58 -15.65 -31.28
N ILE A 62 -46.90 -16.07 -30.05
CA ILE A 62 -48.25 -16.37 -29.55
C ILE A 62 -48.33 -15.90 -28.09
N ILE A 63 -49.51 -15.46 -27.65
CA ILE A 63 -49.79 -14.98 -26.29
C ILE A 63 -50.55 -16.05 -25.52
N GLN A 64 -50.22 -16.26 -24.24
CA GLN A 64 -51.15 -16.78 -23.25
C GLN A 64 -50.93 -16.09 -21.90
N GLN A 65 -52.00 -15.95 -21.10
CA GLN A 65 -52.04 -15.16 -19.87
C GLN A 65 -52.32 -16.04 -18.65
N SER A 66 -51.59 -15.78 -17.55
CA SER A 66 -52.09 -15.89 -16.15
C SER A 66 -52.43 -17.31 -15.61
N PRO A 67 -52.55 -17.51 -14.27
CA PRO A 67 -52.55 -16.51 -13.19
C PRO A 67 -51.55 -16.76 -12.03
N SER A 68 -51.39 -15.75 -11.18
CA SER A 68 -50.89 -15.82 -9.78
C SER A 68 -52.10 -16.08 -8.83
N PRO A 69 -51.96 -16.34 -7.50
CA PRO A 69 -50.89 -15.86 -6.60
C PRO A 69 -50.35 -16.83 -5.53
N ALA A 70 -49.17 -16.48 -4.99
CA ALA A 70 -48.74 -16.81 -3.62
C ALA A 70 -47.86 -15.66 -3.09
N THR A 71 -48.04 -15.25 -1.83
CA THR A 71 -47.39 -14.07 -1.21
C THR A 71 -46.17 -14.43 -0.34
N PRO A 72 -45.28 -13.47 -0.01
CA PRO A 72 -43.88 -13.74 0.32
C PRO A 72 -43.52 -13.71 1.83
N VAL A 73 -42.25 -14.00 2.14
CA VAL A 73 -41.62 -13.77 3.45
C VAL A 73 -40.20 -13.18 3.26
N GLY A 74 -39.83 -12.16 4.04
CA GLY A 74 -38.44 -11.80 4.34
C GLY A 74 -37.64 -11.04 3.26
N THR A 75 -38.02 -9.84 2.83
CA THR A 75 -37.51 -8.55 3.37
C THR A 75 -35.98 -8.36 3.42
N ALA A 76 -35.44 -7.73 2.37
CA ALA A 76 -34.36 -6.74 2.49
C ALA A 76 -34.71 -5.58 1.54
N GLN A 77 -34.67 -4.34 2.02
CA GLN A 77 -35.21 -3.19 1.28
C GLN A 77 -34.19 -2.63 0.30
N ALA A 78 -34.35 -2.92 -0.99
CA ALA A 78 -33.87 -2.02 -2.03
C ALA A 78 -34.77 -0.77 -2.03
N ASN A 79 -34.22 0.39 -1.66
CA ASN A 79 -34.95 1.65 -1.75
C ASN A 79 -35.13 2.05 -3.22
N SER A 80 -36.31 1.75 -3.77
CA SER A 80 -36.76 2.35 -5.03
C SER A 80 -36.80 3.86 -4.89
N GLY A 81 -36.11 4.58 -5.78
CA GLY A 81 -36.20 6.04 -5.86
C GLY A 81 -37.63 6.54 -6.09
N PRO A 82 -37.92 7.82 -5.80
CA PRO A 82 -39.27 8.37 -5.91
C PRO A 82 -39.81 8.31 -7.35
N GLU A 83 -41.13 8.15 -7.48
CA GLU A 83 -41.79 8.20 -8.79
C GLU A 83 -41.51 9.54 -9.49
N VAL A 84 -41.11 9.45 -10.76
CA VAL A 84 -40.79 10.61 -11.60
C VAL A 84 -42.02 11.49 -11.77
N ALA A 85 -41.93 12.75 -11.35
CA ALA A 85 -43.01 13.72 -11.47
C ALA A 85 -43.39 13.94 -12.95
N LYS A 86 -44.70 14.11 -13.23
CA LYS A 86 -45.27 14.16 -14.59
C LYS A 86 -44.85 15.35 -15.47
N ASN A 87 -43.94 16.19 -15.00
CA ASN A 87 -43.33 17.31 -15.74
C ASN A 87 -41.83 17.12 -16.02
N ALA A 88 -41.24 15.94 -15.73
CA ALA A 88 -39.86 15.67 -16.09
C ALA A 88 -39.62 15.83 -17.60
N ALA A 89 -38.51 16.49 -17.97
CA ALA A 89 -38.08 16.61 -19.35
C ALA A 89 -37.91 15.22 -20.00
N LYS A 90 -38.06 15.13 -21.33
CA LYS A 90 -37.94 13.83 -22.01
C LYS A 90 -36.52 13.28 -21.83
N PRO A 91 -36.35 11.96 -21.65
CA PRO A 91 -35.02 11.36 -21.58
C PRO A 91 -34.16 11.76 -22.80
N GLY A 92 -33.11 12.54 -22.57
CA GLY A 92 -32.19 13.02 -23.60
C GLY A 92 -32.37 14.47 -24.08
N GLU A 93 -33.33 15.24 -23.58
CA GLU A 93 -33.32 16.71 -23.77
C GLU A 93 -32.24 17.33 -22.85
N PRO A 94 -31.24 18.08 -23.36
CA PRO A 94 -30.20 18.67 -22.52
C PRO A 94 -30.75 19.78 -21.63
N LEU A 95 -30.31 19.82 -20.37
CA LEU A 95 -30.60 20.92 -19.45
C LEU A 95 -30.01 22.22 -20.02
N VAL A 96 -30.86 23.18 -20.38
CA VAL A 96 -30.43 24.50 -20.86
C VAL A 96 -29.91 25.29 -19.65
N PRO A 97 -28.64 25.76 -19.64
CA PRO A 97 -28.10 26.50 -18.51
C PRO A 97 -28.86 27.79 -18.25
N ASP A 98 -29.34 27.98 -17.03
CA ASP A 98 -30.02 29.18 -16.56
C ASP A 98 -29.07 30.39 -16.65
N PRO A 99 -29.41 31.45 -17.40
CA PRO A 99 -28.62 32.68 -17.48
C PRO A 99 -28.41 33.36 -16.12
N ALA A 100 -29.34 33.20 -15.17
CA ALA A 100 -29.22 33.80 -13.83
C ALA A 100 -28.05 33.19 -13.01
N LEU A 101 -27.66 31.96 -13.32
CA LEU A 101 -26.51 31.27 -12.70
C LEU A 101 -25.17 31.59 -13.38
N ALA A 102 -25.14 32.38 -14.47
CA ALA A 102 -23.90 32.75 -15.16
C ALA A 102 -22.84 33.42 -14.24
N PRO A 103 -23.19 34.30 -13.28
CA PRO A 103 -22.20 34.85 -12.34
C PRO A 103 -21.56 33.78 -11.45
N ALA A 104 -22.36 32.83 -10.94
CA ALA A 104 -21.84 31.71 -10.14
C ALA A 104 -20.91 30.80 -10.96
N ARG A 105 -21.22 30.56 -12.23
CA ARG A 105 -20.32 29.84 -13.15
C ARG A 105 -19.01 30.59 -13.38
N SER A 106 -19.02 31.92 -13.49
CA SER A 106 -17.79 32.73 -13.57
C SER A 106 -16.92 32.53 -12.34
N LEU A 107 -17.49 32.67 -11.14
CA LEU A 107 -16.80 32.45 -9.86
C LEU A 107 -16.20 31.03 -9.77
N LEU A 108 -16.93 30.01 -10.22
CA LEU A 108 -16.47 28.61 -10.27
C LEU A 108 -15.32 28.39 -11.28
N HIS A 109 -15.34 29.07 -12.43
CA HIS A 109 -14.23 29.06 -13.40
C HIS A 109 -13.00 29.85 -12.91
N GLU A 110 -13.22 30.94 -12.17
CA GLU A 110 -12.18 31.74 -11.50
C GLU A 110 -11.56 31.05 -10.28
N GLY A 111 -12.10 29.90 -9.84
CA GLY A 111 -11.64 29.16 -8.66
C GLY A 111 -12.12 29.74 -7.33
N LYS A 112 -13.06 30.69 -7.34
CA LYS A 112 -13.66 31.32 -6.15
C LYS A 112 -14.81 30.46 -5.59
N LEU A 113 -14.47 29.24 -5.19
CA LEU A 113 -15.44 28.16 -4.96
C LEU A 113 -16.48 28.51 -3.89
N SER A 114 -16.07 29.10 -2.76
CA SER A 114 -17.01 29.45 -1.69
C SER A 114 -17.84 30.72 -2.00
N GLU A 115 -17.37 31.60 -2.89
CA GLU A 115 -18.20 32.70 -3.43
C GLU A 115 -19.28 32.13 -4.37
N ALA A 116 -18.91 31.17 -5.23
CA ALA A 116 -19.85 30.44 -6.07
C ALA A 116 -20.88 29.67 -5.23
N GLU A 117 -20.44 28.94 -4.19
CA GLU A 117 -21.33 28.22 -3.28
C GLU A 117 -22.37 29.16 -2.64
N SER A 118 -21.94 30.30 -2.11
CA SER A 118 -22.86 31.28 -1.52
C SER A 118 -23.87 31.80 -2.55
N ALA A 119 -23.40 32.19 -3.75
CA ALA A 119 -24.27 32.71 -4.81
C ALA A 119 -25.34 31.69 -5.26
N ILE A 120 -24.98 30.41 -5.36
CA ILE A 120 -25.91 29.35 -5.76
C ILE A 120 -26.89 29.04 -4.62
N ARG A 121 -26.43 28.98 -3.36
CA ARG A 121 -27.32 28.78 -2.20
C ARG A 121 -28.26 29.96 -1.99
N ASP A 122 -27.85 31.19 -2.28
CA ASP A 122 -28.72 32.37 -2.26
C ASP A 122 -29.79 32.31 -3.36
N PHE A 123 -29.43 31.86 -4.57
CA PHE A 123 -30.38 31.62 -5.65
C PHE A 123 -31.40 30.52 -5.29
N LEU A 124 -30.95 29.39 -4.72
CA LEU A 124 -31.81 28.28 -4.28
C LEU A 124 -32.82 28.67 -3.19
N ARG A 125 -32.62 29.76 -2.44
CA ARG A 125 -33.63 30.29 -1.49
C ARG A 125 -34.89 30.80 -2.19
N ALA A 126 -34.77 31.25 -3.44
CA ALA A 126 -35.89 31.70 -4.28
C ALA A 126 -36.32 30.63 -5.31
N HIS A 127 -35.41 29.75 -5.71
CA HIS A 127 -35.58 28.79 -6.81
C HIS A 127 -35.24 27.36 -6.38
N ALA A 128 -35.90 26.88 -5.31
CA ALA A 128 -35.68 25.55 -4.72
C ALA A 128 -36.14 24.36 -5.59
N ASP A 129 -36.59 24.62 -6.82
CA ASP A 129 -36.93 23.66 -7.87
C ASP A 129 -35.96 23.72 -9.08
N SER A 130 -34.93 24.57 -9.03
CA SER A 130 -33.93 24.67 -10.10
C SER A 130 -32.94 23.49 -10.05
N ALA A 131 -33.15 22.51 -10.95
CA ALA A 131 -32.22 21.40 -11.15
C ALA A 131 -30.79 21.87 -11.45
N ASP A 132 -30.66 22.92 -12.25
CA ASP A 132 -29.39 23.50 -12.69
C ASP A 132 -28.62 24.12 -11.53
N ALA A 133 -29.30 24.82 -10.62
CA ALA A 133 -28.69 25.34 -9.41
C ALA A 133 -28.22 24.20 -8.49
N HIS A 134 -29.02 23.15 -8.32
CA HIS A 134 -28.64 21.97 -7.53
C HIS A 134 -27.44 21.22 -8.12
N PHE A 135 -27.40 20.94 -9.43
CA PHE A 135 -26.27 20.29 -10.08
C PHE A 135 -25.00 21.15 -10.05
N LEU A 136 -25.13 22.47 -10.28
CA LEU A 136 -24.02 23.42 -10.17
C LEU A 136 -23.48 23.52 -8.73
N LEU A 137 -24.36 23.43 -7.73
CA LEU A 137 -23.95 23.40 -6.32
C LEU A 137 -23.21 22.11 -5.98
N GLY A 138 -23.74 20.94 -6.36
CA GLY A 138 -23.07 19.65 -6.18
C GLY A 138 -21.66 19.65 -6.80
N PHE A 139 -21.54 20.06 -8.06
CA PHE A 139 -20.22 20.18 -8.70
C PHE A 139 -19.32 21.23 -8.02
N THR A 140 -19.85 22.34 -7.49
CA THR A 140 -19.06 23.31 -6.72
C THR A 140 -18.51 22.71 -5.43
N LEU A 141 -19.32 21.92 -4.70
CA LEU A 141 -18.91 21.22 -3.47
C LEU A 141 -17.86 20.14 -3.76
N PHE A 142 -18.00 19.37 -4.85
CA PHE A 142 -16.98 18.45 -5.34
C PHE A 142 -15.66 19.17 -5.65
N ARG A 143 -15.73 20.35 -6.29
CA ARG A 143 -14.54 21.18 -6.57
C ARG A 143 -13.91 21.75 -5.29
N GLU A 144 -14.66 22.09 -4.25
CA GLU A 144 -14.09 22.51 -2.95
C GLU A 144 -13.22 21.39 -2.35
N ILE A 145 -13.70 20.15 -2.40
CA ILE A 145 -12.93 18.99 -1.92
C ILE A 145 -11.60 18.88 -2.68
N GLN A 146 -11.63 18.97 -4.01
CA GLN A 146 -10.41 18.94 -4.84
C GLN A 146 -9.46 20.10 -4.55
N ALA A 147 -9.98 21.30 -4.30
CA ALA A 147 -9.15 22.46 -3.96
C ALA A 147 -8.46 22.28 -2.60
N LYS A 148 -9.20 21.89 -1.55
CA LYS A 148 -8.60 21.66 -0.23
C LYS A 148 -7.63 20.48 -0.20
N TRP A 149 -7.84 19.49 -1.07
CA TRP A 149 -6.90 18.39 -1.28
C TRP A 149 -5.56 18.87 -1.87
N LEU A 150 -5.59 19.91 -2.71
CA LEU A 150 -4.38 20.54 -3.26
C LEU A 150 -3.73 21.51 -2.24
N GLU A 151 -4.55 22.22 -1.44
CA GLU A 151 -4.09 23.12 -0.36
C GLU A 151 -3.41 22.37 0.80
N ALA A 152 -3.80 21.11 1.05
CA ALA A 152 -3.15 20.23 2.03
C ALA A 152 -1.66 19.95 1.70
N GLY A 153 -1.25 20.19 0.45
CA GLY A 153 0.12 20.06 -0.01
C GLY A 153 0.37 18.78 -0.81
N LYS A 154 1.39 18.81 -1.67
CA LYS A 154 1.73 17.68 -2.56
C LYS A 154 2.04 16.39 -1.80
N GLU A 155 2.58 16.49 -0.59
CA GLU A 155 3.00 15.35 0.21
C GLU A 155 1.82 14.43 0.57
N ASP A 156 0.64 14.96 0.91
CA ASP A 156 -0.58 14.15 1.12
C ASP A 156 -1.13 13.55 -0.19
N VAL A 157 -0.99 14.26 -1.32
CA VAL A 157 -1.44 13.78 -2.64
C VAL A 157 -0.55 12.64 -3.13
N GLU A 158 0.77 12.77 -3.01
CA GLU A 158 1.73 11.72 -3.29
C GLU A 158 1.59 10.57 -2.27
N ALA A 159 1.30 10.85 -1.00
CA ALA A 159 1.07 9.81 0.00
C ALA A 159 -0.20 8.99 -0.22
N LEU A 160 -1.25 9.52 -0.84
CA LEU A 160 -2.39 8.70 -1.30
C LEU A 160 -2.20 8.09 -2.69
N ARG A 161 -1.32 8.65 -3.53
CA ARG A 161 -0.91 8.01 -4.80
C ARG A 161 -0.09 6.76 -4.54
N TYR A 162 0.93 6.87 -3.70
CA TYR A 162 1.85 5.78 -3.32
C TYR A 162 1.44 5.04 -2.04
N ASN A 163 0.29 5.36 -1.44
CA ASN A 163 -0.30 4.71 -0.26
C ASN A 163 0.62 4.64 0.99
N THR A 164 1.23 5.76 1.39
CA THR A 164 2.25 5.84 2.44
C THR A 164 1.82 6.49 3.77
N ALA A 165 0.58 7.01 3.91
CA ALA A 165 0.12 7.76 5.10
C ALA A 165 -1.20 7.26 5.73
N ASP A 166 -1.39 7.60 7.01
CA ASP A 166 -2.53 7.19 7.85
C ASP A 166 -3.84 7.88 7.44
N SER A 167 -4.86 7.08 7.10
CA SER A 167 -6.12 7.56 6.52
C SER A 167 -7.17 8.07 7.53
N SER A 168 -6.76 8.54 8.71
CA SER A 168 -7.63 8.87 9.85
C SER A 168 -7.71 10.36 10.25
N GLY A 169 -7.10 11.27 9.46
CA GLY A 169 -7.01 12.71 9.81
C GLY A 169 -8.29 13.55 9.57
N PRO A 170 -8.37 14.76 10.17
CA PRO A 170 -9.49 15.71 9.98
C PRO A 170 -9.88 16.03 8.52
N PRO A 171 -8.95 16.08 7.53
CA PRO A 171 -9.33 16.27 6.12
C PRO A 171 -10.29 15.19 5.59
N VAL A 172 -10.22 13.96 6.12
CA VAL A 172 -11.12 12.85 5.74
C VAL A 172 -12.54 13.12 6.22
N ALA A 173 -12.71 13.59 7.45
CA ALA A 173 -14.02 13.93 8.01
C ALA A 173 -14.68 15.12 7.28
N TYR A 174 -13.88 16.15 6.91
CA TYR A 174 -14.37 17.25 6.07
C TYR A 174 -14.77 16.77 4.67
N ARG A 175 -13.92 15.93 4.04
CA ARG A 175 -14.22 15.33 2.74
C ARG A 175 -15.54 14.57 2.77
N GLU A 176 -15.69 13.63 3.70
CA GLU A 176 -16.93 12.85 3.83
C GLU A 176 -18.18 13.70 4.05
N ALA A 177 -18.08 14.79 4.81
CA ALA A 177 -19.20 15.71 5.00
C ALA A 177 -19.58 16.42 3.69
N LYS A 178 -18.61 17.02 2.99
CA LYS A 178 -18.85 17.74 1.74
C LYS A 178 -19.27 16.84 0.58
N VAL A 179 -18.80 15.58 0.54
CA VAL A 179 -19.31 14.58 -0.42
C VAL A 179 -20.80 14.29 -0.15
N LYS A 180 -21.18 14.13 1.12
CA LYS A 180 -22.59 13.87 1.49
C LYS A 180 -23.48 15.08 1.19
N GLU A 181 -22.97 16.31 1.25
CA GLU A 181 -23.65 17.50 0.73
C GLU A 181 -23.78 17.44 -0.80
N SER A 182 -22.68 17.21 -1.54
CA SER A 182 -22.66 17.14 -3.01
C SER A 182 -23.70 16.14 -3.56
N LEU A 183 -23.67 14.90 -3.06
CA LEU A 183 -24.61 13.84 -3.43
C LEU A 183 -26.06 14.19 -3.09
N ALA A 184 -26.31 14.93 -2.00
CA ALA A 184 -27.65 15.39 -1.64
C ALA A 184 -28.17 16.46 -2.61
N GLU A 185 -27.32 17.37 -3.08
CA GLU A 185 -27.68 18.38 -4.08
C GLU A 185 -27.94 17.74 -5.46
N PHE A 186 -27.09 16.81 -5.93
CA PHE A 186 -27.39 16.02 -7.13
C PHE A 186 -28.71 15.23 -7.01
N THR A 187 -28.99 14.65 -5.83
CA THR A 187 -30.27 13.97 -5.53
C THR A 187 -31.46 14.94 -5.47
N ALA A 188 -31.23 16.22 -5.14
CA ALA A 188 -32.26 17.25 -5.18
C ALA A 188 -32.58 17.67 -6.62
N GLY A 189 -31.58 17.99 -7.43
CA GLY A 189 -31.76 18.37 -8.84
C GLY A 189 -32.40 17.24 -9.69
N ALA A 190 -32.06 15.99 -9.39
CA ALA A 190 -32.59 14.80 -10.06
C ALA A 190 -34.12 14.61 -9.93
N LYS A 191 -34.79 15.34 -9.02
CA LYS A 191 -36.26 15.35 -8.88
C LYS A 191 -36.95 16.16 -9.99
N TYR A 192 -36.23 17.11 -10.59
CA TYR A 192 -36.77 18.12 -11.50
C TYR A 192 -36.24 17.93 -12.93
N HIS A 193 -34.99 17.50 -13.09
CA HIS A 193 -34.39 17.18 -14.40
C HIS A 193 -33.56 15.88 -14.33
N VAL A 194 -33.41 15.20 -15.47
CA VAL A 194 -32.47 14.07 -15.59
C VAL A 194 -31.03 14.61 -15.53
N PRO A 195 -30.13 14.08 -14.67
CA PRO A 195 -28.73 14.49 -14.65
C PRO A 195 -28.02 14.18 -15.98
N SER A 196 -27.08 15.03 -16.38
CA SER A 196 -26.26 14.81 -17.59
C SER A 196 -25.19 13.74 -17.37
N ALA A 197 -24.54 13.27 -18.45
CA ALA A 197 -23.37 12.39 -18.35
C ALA A 197 -22.29 12.95 -17.41
N PHE A 198 -22.05 14.26 -17.47
CA PHE A 198 -21.10 14.95 -16.59
C PHE A 198 -21.51 14.90 -15.11
N ASP A 199 -22.79 15.15 -14.81
CA ASP A 199 -23.31 15.09 -13.43
C ASP A 199 -23.22 13.67 -12.86
N LEU A 200 -23.58 12.67 -13.67
CA LEU A 200 -23.45 11.25 -13.33
C LEU A 200 -22.00 10.83 -13.09
N LYS A 201 -21.04 11.38 -13.85
CA LYS A 201 -19.61 11.22 -13.57
C LYS A 201 -19.24 11.83 -12.22
N VAL A 202 -19.61 13.08 -11.94
CA VAL A 202 -19.26 13.75 -10.66
C VAL A 202 -19.84 12.98 -9.47
N VAL A 203 -21.11 12.57 -9.52
CA VAL A 203 -21.73 11.68 -8.53
C VAL A 203 -20.90 10.42 -8.31
N ALA A 204 -20.42 9.78 -9.37
CA ALA A 204 -19.57 8.60 -9.24
C ALA A 204 -18.22 8.90 -8.58
N LEU A 205 -17.59 10.04 -8.89
CA LEU A 205 -16.33 10.46 -8.26
C LEU A 205 -16.50 10.76 -6.77
N ASP A 206 -17.63 11.33 -6.37
CA ASP A 206 -18.02 11.46 -4.96
C ASP A 206 -18.06 10.10 -4.25
N TYR A 207 -18.64 9.07 -4.86
CA TYR A 207 -18.61 7.71 -4.32
C TYR A 207 -17.19 7.10 -4.27
N ILE A 208 -16.30 7.41 -5.21
CA ILE A 208 -14.87 7.04 -5.11
C ILE A 208 -14.23 7.67 -3.86
N LEU A 209 -14.56 8.91 -3.52
CA LEU A 209 -14.04 9.61 -2.34
C LEU A 209 -14.58 9.03 -1.01
N LEU A 210 -15.73 8.34 -1.04
CA LEU A 210 -16.27 7.52 0.06
C LEU A 210 -15.70 6.09 0.08
N LYS A 211 -14.99 5.67 -0.97
CA LYS A 211 -14.59 4.28 -1.25
C LYS A 211 -15.78 3.31 -1.46
N ASP A 212 -16.96 3.82 -1.84
CA ASP A 212 -18.07 2.97 -2.26
C ASP A 212 -17.89 2.57 -3.72
N ASN A 213 -17.25 1.43 -3.90
CA ASN A 213 -16.94 0.90 -5.22
C ASN A 213 -18.18 0.41 -5.99
N ILE A 214 -19.33 0.18 -5.33
CA ILE A 214 -20.53 -0.37 -5.96
C ILE A 214 -21.32 0.76 -6.63
N ASP A 215 -21.60 1.82 -5.88
CA ASP A 215 -22.29 2.99 -6.44
C ASP A 215 -21.39 3.74 -7.44
N ALA A 216 -20.06 3.82 -7.21
CA ALA A 216 -19.15 4.42 -8.18
C ALA A 216 -19.14 3.68 -9.54
N ASP A 217 -19.10 2.34 -9.55
CA ASP A 217 -19.18 1.52 -10.77
C ASP A 217 -20.53 1.71 -11.49
N HIS A 218 -21.63 1.78 -10.72
CA HIS A 218 -22.96 2.07 -11.25
C HIS A 218 -23.01 3.42 -11.96
N TRP A 219 -22.59 4.49 -11.28
CA TRP A 219 -22.73 5.86 -11.78
C TRP A 219 -21.76 6.19 -12.92
N LEU A 220 -20.54 5.63 -12.93
CA LEU A 220 -19.65 5.67 -14.11
C LEU A 220 -20.25 4.93 -15.31
N THR A 221 -20.85 3.76 -15.09
CA THR A 221 -21.54 3.00 -16.15
C THR A 221 -22.73 3.79 -16.69
N ARG A 222 -23.50 4.49 -15.84
CA ARG A 222 -24.60 5.38 -16.28
C ARG A 222 -24.10 6.61 -17.05
N SER A 223 -23.00 7.23 -16.61
CA SER A 223 -22.33 8.32 -17.32
C SER A 223 -21.96 7.89 -18.74
N LEU A 224 -21.31 6.74 -18.89
CA LEU A 224 -20.85 6.22 -20.18
C LEU A 224 -21.99 5.71 -21.08
N GLN A 225 -23.14 5.33 -20.50
CA GLN A 225 -24.38 5.08 -21.26
C GLN A 225 -25.00 6.38 -21.81
N ALA A 226 -24.74 7.53 -21.18
CA ALA A 226 -25.26 8.83 -21.59
C ALA A 226 -24.31 9.57 -22.58
N ASP A 227 -23.00 9.53 -22.37
CA ASP A 227 -22.00 9.81 -23.43
C ASP A 227 -20.80 8.85 -23.35
N PRO A 228 -20.66 7.89 -24.28
CA PRO A 228 -19.54 6.96 -24.31
C PRO A 228 -18.22 7.58 -24.82
N ARG A 229 -18.18 8.90 -25.09
CA ARG A 229 -17.00 9.61 -25.59
C ARG A 229 -16.28 10.45 -24.53
N ASP A 230 -16.58 10.23 -23.25
CA ASP A 230 -15.85 10.83 -22.13
C ASP A 230 -14.63 9.93 -21.75
N PRO A 231 -13.39 10.29 -22.16
CA PRO A 231 -12.20 9.50 -21.85
C PRO A 231 -11.92 9.44 -20.34
N GLN A 232 -12.31 10.48 -19.60
CA GLN A 232 -12.09 10.57 -18.17
C GLN A 232 -13.03 9.63 -17.41
N ALA A 233 -14.28 9.48 -17.86
CA ALA A 233 -15.20 8.48 -17.32
C ALA A 233 -14.69 7.04 -17.58
N TRP A 234 -14.17 6.76 -18.78
CA TRP A 234 -13.54 5.47 -19.08
C TRP A 234 -12.31 5.19 -18.20
N TYR A 235 -11.44 6.18 -18.00
CA TYR A 235 -10.28 6.09 -17.10
C TYR A 235 -10.68 5.79 -15.65
N TYR A 236 -11.66 6.53 -15.09
CA TYR A 236 -12.12 6.27 -13.73
C TYR A 236 -12.85 4.93 -13.59
N LEU A 237 -13.57 4.46 -14.61
CA LEU A 237 -14.13 3.10 -14.64
C LEU A 237 -13.02 2.05 -14.63
N GLY A 238 -11.96 2.23 -15.43
CA GLY A 238 -10.79 1.37 -15.41
C GLY A 238 -10.15 1.29 -14.02
N ARG A 239 -9.98 2.44 -13.34
CA ARG A 239 -9.45 2.49 -11.96
C ARG A 239 -10.37 1.84 -10.94
N MET A 240 -11.68 1.93 -11.12
CA MET A 240 -12.68 1.28 -10.27
C MET A 240 -12.66 -0.26 -10.43
N LYS A 241 -12.53 -0.73 -11.68
CA LYS A 241 -12.32 -2.16 -11.96
C LYS A 241 -10.99 -2.66 -11.40
N TYR A 242 -9.91 -1.89 -11.54
CA TYR A 242 -8.60 -2.22 -10.96
C TYR A 242 -8.64 -2.33 -9.42
N SER A 243 -9.20 -1.33 -8.73
CA SER A 243 -9.26 -1.32 -7.25
C SER A 243 -10.16 -2.42 -6.66
N THR A 244 -11.02 -3.03 -7.47
CA THR A 244 -11.89 -4.15 -7.11
C THR A 244 -11.39 -5.51 -7.62
N GLY A 245 -10.21 -5.57 -8.25
CA GLY A 245 -9.62 -6.82 -8.77
C GLY A 245 -10.19 -7.32 -10.09
N GLN A 246 -11.08 -6.55 -10.74
CA GLN A 246 -11.63 -6.80 -12.07
C GLN A 246 -10.61 -6.36 -13.15
N PHE A 247 -9.40 -6.94 -13.13
CA PHE A 247 -8.26 -6.44 -13.91
C PHE A 247 -8.44 -6.53 -15.43
N ARG A 248 -9.27 -7.44 -15.93
CA ARG A 248 -9.56 -7.52 -17.38
C ARG A 248 -10.49 -6.40 -17.81
N GLU A 249 -11.56 -6.19 -17.06
CA GLU A 249 -12.53 -5.13 -17.22
C GLU A 249 -11.87 -3.75 -17.05
N ALA A 250 -10.83 -3.67 -16.22
CA ALA A 250 -9.97 -2.49 -16.09
C ALA A 250 -9.25 -2.18 -17.40
N ILE A 251 -8.54 -3.16 -17.98
CA ILE A 251 -7.86 -3.02 -19.28
C ILE A 251 -8.88 -2.64 -20.37
N GLU A 252 -10.03 -3.31 -20.45
CA GLU A 252 -11.05 -3.02 -21.45
C GLU A 252 -11.57 -1.57 -21.37
N ALA A 253 -11.69 -1.00 -20.17
CA ALA A 253 -12.07 0.39 -19.94
C ALA A 253 -10.93 1.39 -20.21
N PHE A 254 -9.70 1.10 -19.77
CA PHE A 254 -8.53 1.93 -20.11
C PHE A 254 -8.26 1.95 -21.62
N GLU A 255 -8.48 0.84 -22.32
CA GLU A 255 -8.43 0.82 -23.78
C GLU A 255 -9.48 1.74 -24.43
N GLN A 256 -10.68 1.92 -23.84
CA GLN A 256 -11.63 2.91 -24.36
C GLN A 256 -11.16 4.34 -24.12
N CYS A 257 -10.54 4.61 -22.96
CA CYS A 257 -9.87 5.88 -22.69
C CYS A 257 -8.79 6.14 -23.77
N LEU A 258 -7.90 5.18 -24.02
CA LEU A 258 -6.82 5.29 -25.00
C LEU A 258 -7.32 5.36 -26.46
N LYS A 259 -8.51 4.81 -26.79
CA LYS A 259 -9.15 5.00 -28.11
C LYS A 259 -9.65 6.44 -28.34
N LEU A 260 -9.88 7.19 -27.26
CA LEU A 260 -10.30 8.60 -27.28
C LEU A 260 -9.11 9.55 -27.07
N GLU A 261 -8.14 9.18 -26.23
CA GLU A 261 -6.91 9.91 -25.92
C GLU A 261 -5.66 9.01 -26.10
N PRO A 262 -5.16 8.78 -27.33
CA PRO A 262 -4.11 7.79 -27.63
C PRO A 262 -2.69 8.07 -27.08
N ARG A 263 -2.56 8.99 -26.12
CA ARG A 263 -1.32 9.32 -25.40
C ARG A 263 -1.58 9.58 -23.92
N ASN A 264 -2.70 9.09 -23.37
CA ASN A 264 -3.01 9.24 -21.95
C ASN A 264 -2.08 8.35 -21.11
N VAL A 265 -1.04 8.97 -20.55
CA VAL A 265 0.03 8.32 -19.76
C VAL A 265 -0.54 7.57 -18.55
N GLU A 266 -1.51 8.16 -17.86
CA GLU A 266 -2.13 7.53 -16.68
C GLU A 266 -2.90 6.26 -17.07
N ALA A 267 -3.67 6.29 -18.16
CA ALA A 267 -4.42 5.13 -18.64
C ALA A 267 -3.49 3.99 -19.09
N GLU A 268 -2.45 4.30 -19.88
CA GLU A 268 -1.45 3.30 -20.33
C GLU A 268 -0.67 2.70 -19.13
N ASN A 269 -0.31 3.51 -18.13
CA ASN A 269 0.32 3.02 -16.90
C ASN A 269 -0.60 2.06 -16.12
N ASN A 270 -1.89 2.37 -16.02
CA ASN A 270 -2.84 1.48 -15.33
C ASN A 270 -3.16 0.22 -16.16
N VAL A 271 -3.00 0.22 -17.48
CA VAL A 271 -2.98 -1.01 -18.30
C VAL A 271 -1.79 -1.89 -17.91
N GLY A 272 -0.60 -1.30 -17.74
CA GLY A 272 0.61 -2.01 -17.28
C GLY A 272 0.40 -2.68 -15.91
N LEU A 273 -0.05 -1.91 -14.91
CA LEU A 273 -0.41 -2.42 -13.58
C LEU A 273 -1.47 -3.54 -13.64
N SER A 274 -2.46 -3.42 -14.53
CA SER A 274 -3.49 -4.45 -14.70
C SER A 274 -2.94 -5.74 -15.32
N TYR A 275 -1.94 -5.66 -16.20
CA TYR A 275 -1.24 -6.84 -16.73
C TYR A 275 -0.31 -7.48 -15.68
N GLU A 276 0.41 -6.69 -14.88
CA GLU A 276 1.20 -7.19 -13.75
C GLU A 276 0.32 -7.97 -12.74
N ALA A 277 -0.83 -7.41 -12.38
CA ALA A 277 -1.81 -8.05 -11.50
C ALA A 277 -2.41 -9.35 -12.11
N LEU A 278 -2.47 -9.45 -13.44
CA LEU A 278 -2.84 -10.67 -14.18
C LEU A 278 -1.66 -11.63 -14.41
N GLN A 279 -0.47 -11.34 -13.86
CA GLN A 279 0.77 -12.12 -14.02
C GLN A 279 1.21 -12.25 -15.50
N ARG A 280 1.10 -11.13 -16.23
CA ARG A 280 1.48 -10.98 -17.64
C ARG A 280 2.58 -9.90 -17.78
N PRO A 281 3.84 -10.25 -17.44
CA PRO A 281 4.92 -9.26 -17.32
C PRO A 281 5.35 -8.66 -18.67
N ASP A 282 5.37 -9.45 -19.75
CA ASP A 282 5.74 -8.96 -21.09
C ASP A 282 4.81 -7.83 -21.54
N GLU A 283 3.50 -8.01 -21.37
CA GLU A 283 2.49 -7.01 -21.72
C GLU A 283 2.48 -5.81 -20.76
N ALA A 284 2.84 -6.03 -19.49
CA ALA A 284 2.99 -4.95 -18.51
C ALA A 284 4.20 -4.05 -18.84
N ILE A 285 5.36 -4.65 -19.15
CA ILE A 285 6.57 -3.96 -19.63
C ILE A 285 6.23 -3.12 -20.86
N GLN A 286 5.55 -3.70 -21.86
CA GLN A 286 5.22 -2.98 -23.10
C GLN A 286 4.33 -1.75 -22.85
N ALA A 287 3.36 -1.85 -21.93
CA ALA A 287 2.49 -0.73 -21.57
C ALA A 287 3.25 0.36 -20.79
N PHE A 288 4.15 0.00 -19.86
CA PHE A 288 4.98 0.99 -19.18
C PHE A 288 5.98 1.67 -20.13
N GLU A 289 6.57 0.95 -21.09
CA GLU A 289 7.43 1.53 -22.12
C GLU A 289 6.65 2.50 -23.04
N ASN A 290 5.40 2.18 -23.40
CA ASN A 290 4.51 3.11 -24.10
C ASN A 290 4.23 4.37 -23.26
N ALA A 291 3.89 4.20 -21.97
CA ALA A 291 3.59 5.29 -21.05
C ALA A 291 4.80 6.22 -20.82
N ILE A 292 6.02 5.68 -20.88
CA ILE A 292 7.27 6.46 -20.89
C ILE A 292 7.45 7.19 -22.23
N ALA A 293 7.23 6.50 -23.37
CA ALA A 293 7.39 7.08 -24.70
C ALA A 293 6.46 8.29 -24.94
N TRP A 294 5.18 8.20 -24.53
CA TRP A 294 4.21 9.29 -24.62
C TRP A 294 4.62 10.57 -23.87
N GLN A 295 5.51 10.46 -22.87
CA GLN A 295 6.05 11.61 -22.13
C GLN A 295 7.25 12.30 -22.79
N THR A 296 7.77 11.81 -23.92
CA THR A 296 8.97 12.40 -24.53
C THR A 296 8.76 13.87 -24.88
N GLU A 297 7.59 14.21 -25.43
CA GLU A 297 7.19 15.56 -25.85
C GLU A 297 6.45 16.35 -24.74
N SER A 298 6.19 15.76 -23.57
CA SER A 298 5.41 16.42 -22.50
C SER A 298 6.24 17.41 -21.68
N SER A 299 5.64 18.56 -21.36
CA SER A 299 6.20 19.57 -20.45
C SER A 299 6.05 19.21 -18.97
N ALA A 300 5.08 18.35 -18.64
CA ALA A 300 4.92 17.74 -17.32
C ALA A 300 5.11 16.22 -17.46
N LYS A 301 6.12 15.68 -16.78
CA LYS A 301 6.43 14.24 -16.82
C LYS A 301 6.01 13.59 -15.51
N ASP A 302 5.60 12.34 -15.62
CA ASP A 302 5.11 11.52 -14.54
C ASP A 302 6.19 10.47 -14.18
N PRO A 303 6.70 10.45 -12.94
CA PRO A 303 7.75 9.51 -12.55
C PRO A 303 7.26 8.06 -12.49
N GLU A 304 5.98 7.81 -12.20
CA GLU A 304 5.50 6.48 -11.80
C GLU A 304 5.71 5.36 -12.84
N PRO A 305 5.48 5.54 -14.17
CA PRO A 305 5.76 4.50 -15.16
C PRO A 305 7.22 4.03 -15.20
N PHE A 306 8.17 4.90 -14.83
CA PHE A 306 9.59 4.55 -14.71
C PHE A 306 9.87 3.71 -13.46
N ILE A 307 9.07 3.87 -12.40
CA ILE A 307 9.16 3.09 -11.16
C ILE A 307 8.59 1.70 -11.39
N GLU A 308 7.40 1.57 -12.00
CA GLU A 308 6.75 0.26 -12.18
C GLU A 308 7.49 -0.62 -13.19
N LEU A 309 7.99 -0.05 -14.29
CA LEU A 309 8.88 -0.78 -15.21
C LEU A 309 10.14 -1.29 -14.52
N ALA A 310 10.73 -0.49 -13.63
CA ALA A 310 11.91 -0.89 -12.87
C ALA A 310 11.59 -1.94 -11.79
N HIS A 311 10.42 -1.85 -11.15
CA HIS A 311 9.91 -2.86 -10.21
C HIS A 311 9.78 -4.23 -10.89
N LEU A 312 9.22 -4.28 -12.11
CA LEU A 312 9.21 -5.52 -12.91
C LEU A 312 10.62 -6.05 -13.18
N TYR A 313 11.55 -5.20 -13.64
CA TYR A 313 12.93 -5.63 -13.85
C TYR A 313 13.65 -6.09 -12.57
N LEU A 314 13.27 -5.57 -11.39
CA LEU A 314 13.79 -6.06 -10.11
C LEU A 314 13.19 -7.42 -9.72
N ASN A 315 11.91 -7.63 -9.96
CA ASN A 315 11.23 -8.92 -9.75
C ASN A 315 11.78 -10.02 -10.68
N GLU A 316 12.22 -9.67 -11.90
CA GLU A 316 12.94 -10.57 -12.80
C GLU A 316 14.45 -10.71 -12.47
N ASN A 317 14.93 -10.12 -11.38
CA ASN A 317 16.35 -10.10 -10.98
C ASN A 317 17.28 -9.54 -12.09
N GLN A 318 16.90 -8.43 -12.70
CA GLN A 318 17.67 -7.66 -13.70
C GLN A 318 17.93 -6.21 -13.22
N PRO A 319 18.59 -6.02 -12.06
CA PRO A 319 18.77 -4.69 -11.46
C PRO A 319 19.57 -3.71 -12.35
N GLU A 320 20.41 -4.21 -13.25
CA GLU A 320 21.14 -3.41 -14.25
C GLU A 320 20.18 -2.64 -15.18
N LYS A 321 19.01 -3.22 -15.50
CA LYS A 321 17.97 -2.54 -16.29
C LYS A 321 17.15 -1.56 -15.45
N ALA A 322 16.93 -1.86 -14.17
CA ALA A 322 16.09 -1.06 -13.28
C ALA A 322 16.72 0.31 -12.93
N VAL A 323 18.03 0.33 -12.63
CA VAL A 323 18.79 1.54 -12.23
C VAL A 323 18.55 2.77 -13.13
N PRO A 324 18.66 2.70 -14.48
CA PRO A 324 18.48 3.88 -15.33
C PRO A 324 17.05 4.45 -15.29
N TYR A 325 16.01 3.63 -15.27
CA TYR A 325 14.62 4.12 -15.18
C TYR A 325 14.34 4.77 -13.82
N LEU A 326 14.82 4.17 -12.72
CA LEU A 326 14.69 4.76 -11.38
C LEU A 326 15.46 6.08 -11.24
N SER A 327 16.64 6.17 -11.87
CA SER A 327 17.40 7.42 -11.96
C SER A 327 16.64 8.51 -12.74
N GLN A 328 15.91 8.12 -13.79
CA GLN A 328 15.02 9.03 -14.54
C GLN A 328 13.79 9.45 -13.71
N SER A 329 13.18 8.53 -12.97
CA SER A 329 12.09 8.83 -12.02
C SER A 329 12.50 9.89 -11.00
N ILE A 330 13.66 9.70 -10.34
CA ILE A 330 14.17 10.64 -9.33
C ILE A 330 14.54 11.98 -9.97
N ALA A 331 15.02 12.00 -11.22
CA ALA A 331 15.26 13.23 -11.98
C ALA A 331 13.97 13.98 -12.38
N ILE A 332 12.82 13.28 -12.44
CA ILE A 332 11.49 13.89 -12.69
C ILE A 332 10.88 14.41 -11.38
N SER A 333 10.91 13.62 -10.30
CA SER A 333 10.47 14.02 -8.96
C SER A 333 11.40 13.48 -7.86
N PRO A 334 12.30 14.33 -7.30
CA PRO A 334 13.28 13.92 -6.28
C PRO A 334 12.71 13.58 -4.89
N ASN A 335 11.39 13.64 -4.71
CA ASN A 335 10.72 13.42 -3.42
C ASN A 335 9.90 12.10 -3.38
N VAL A 336 9.92 11.30 -4.45
CA VAL A 336 9.17 10.03 -4.49
C VAL A 336 9.91 8.94 -3.74
N SER A 337 9.50 8.71 -2.48
CA SER A 337 10.08 7.71 -1.58
C SER A 337 10.19 6.30 -2.22
N LYS A 338 9.16 5.87 -2.95
CA LYS A 338 9.15 4.57 -3.68
C LYS A 338 10.29 4.44 -4.69
N ALA A 339 10.66 5.52 -5.39
CA ALA A 339 11.75 5.50 -6.37
C ALA A 339 13.12 5.32 -5.70
N HIS A 340 13.33 5.96 -4.54
CA HIS A 340 14.52 5.74 -3.71
C HIS A 340 14.54 4.36 -3.05
N GLU A 341 13.39 3.81 -2.65
CA GLU A 341 13.27 2.43 -2.14
C GLU A 341 13.72 1.41 -3.20
N GLU A 342 13.15 1.50 -4.42
CA GLU A 342 13.50 0.59 -5.52
C GLU A 342 14.95 0.77 -5.99
N LEU A 343 15.49 1.99 -6.02
CA LEU A 343 16.90 2.21 -6.38
C LEU A 343 17.85 1.66 -5.31
N GLY A 344 17.47 1.77 -4.04
CA GLY A 344 18.14 1.10 -2.92
C GLY A 344 18.11 -0.43 -3.03
N LYS A 345 17.00 -1.04 -3.46
CA LYS A 345 16.91 -2.47 -3.78
C LYS A 345 17.83 -2.83 -4.95
N ALA A 346 17.80 -2.08 -6.04
CA ALA A 346 18.63 -2.30 -7.23
C ALA A 346 20.13 -2.28 -6.89
N TYR A 347 20.60 -1.26 -6.19
CA TYR A 347 22.00 -1.18 -5.74
C TYR A 347 22.38 -2.27 -4.72
N SER A 348 21.44 -2.73 -3.88
CA SER A 348 21.68 -3.85 -2.95
C SER A 348 21.93 -5.17 -3.70
N LEU A 349 21.13 -5.45 -4.73
CA LEU A 349 21.29 -6.63 -5.61
C LEU A 349 22.61 -6.56 -6.41
N LEU A 350 23.01 -5.37 -6.86
CA LEU A 350 24.30 -5.11 -7.52
C LEU A 350 25.51 -5.10 -6.56
N HIS A 351 25.31 -5.36 -5.26
CA HIS A 351 26.31 -5.24 -4.19
C HIS A 351 26.98 -3.85 -4.08
N ARG A 352 26.33 -2.82 -4.61
CA ARG A 352 26.74 -1.40 -4.54
C ARG A 352 26.25 -0.80 -3.22
N LEU A 353 26.76 -1.35 -2.12
CA LEU A 353 26.27 -1.08 -0.76
C LEU A 353 26.37 0.39 -0.31
N PRO A 354 27.39 1.19 -0.67
CA PRO A 354 27.42 2.62 -0.33
C PRO A 354 26.28 3.40 -1.00
N GLU A 355 25.99 3.14 -2.27
CA GLU A 355 24.90 3.78 -3.00
C GLU A 355 23.54 3.28 -2.51
N ALA A 356 23.38 1.97 -2.29
CA ALA A 356 22.18 1.39 -1.69
C ALA A 356 21.85 2.01 -0.32
N GLN A 357 22.87 2.30 0.49
CA GLN A 357 22.68 2.96 1.78
C GLN A 357 22.14 4.39 1.60
N ALA A 358 22.74 5.18 0.70
CA ALA A 358 22.35 6.58 0.49
C ALA A 358 20.90 6.73 -0.01
N GLU A 359 20.48 5.90 -0.97
CA GLU A 359 19.09 5.91 -1.47
C GLU A 359 18.09 5.48 -0.39
N LEU A 360 18.41 4.45 0.41
CA LEU A 360 17.53 4.02 1.50
C LEU A 360 17.50 5.00 2.68
N GLU A 361 18.59 5.72 2.94
CA GLU A 361 18.59 6.86 3.88
C GLU A 361 17.65 7.96 3.38
N LYS A 362 17.64 8.26 2.08
CA LYS A 362 16.70 9.24 1.49
C LYS A 362 15.25 8.76 1.49
N ALA A 363 15.00 7.48 1.22
CA ALA A 363 13.65 6.90 1.36
C ALA A 363 13.14 6.99 2.81
N VAL A 364 13.99 6.71 3.81
CA VAL A 364 13.64 6.87 5.23
C VAL A 364 13.41 8.34 5.61
N GLU A 365 14.16 9.29 5.02
CA GLU A 365 13.91 10.73 5.21
C GLU A 365 12.52 11.14 4.68
N LEU A 366 12.14 10.64 3.50
CA LEU A 366 10.86 10.92 2.83
C LEU A 366 9.67 10.11 3.39
N SER A 367 9.91 9.03 4.14
CA SER A 367 8.86 8.17 4.70
C SER A 367 9.28 7.53 6.02
N PRO A 368 9.51 8.33 7.09
CA PRO A 368 10.13 7.86 8.33
C PRO A 368 9.30 6.83 9.11
N GLN A 369 8.01 6.68 8.81
CA GLN A 369 7.12 5.70 9.44
C GLN A 369 7.09 4.33 8.75
N ALA A 370 7.67 4.20 7.54
CA ALA A 370 7.57 2.99 6.72
C ALA A 370 8.52 1.87 7.23
N PRO A 371 8.02 0.78 7.85
CA PRO A 371 8.89 -0.17 8.57
C PRO A 371 9.78 -1.01 7.66
N ASN A 372 9.36 -1.25 6.41
CA ASN A 372 10.14 -1.91 5.36
C ASN A 372 11.46 -1.20 5.10
N LEU A 373 11.44 0.15 5.00
CA LEU A 373 12.64 0.95 4.73
C LEU A 373 13.68 0.81 5.84
N HIS A 374 13.25 0.88 7.11
CA HIS A 374 14.12 0.63 8.27
C HIS A 374 14.69 -0.79 8.28
N CYS A 375 13.90 -1.80 7.94
CA CYS A 375 14.36 -3.19 7.82
C CYS A 375 15.39 -3.39 6.70
N MET A 376 15.20 -2.74 5.55
CA MET A 376 16.09 -2.79 4.40
C MET A 376 17.40 -2.03 4.65
N LEU A 377 17.34 -0.80 5.14
CA LEU A 377 18.52 -0.02 5.51
C LEU A 377 19.35 -0.73 6.60
N ALA A 378 18.70 -1.34 7.59
CA ALA A 378 19.37 -2.20 8.57
C ALA A 378 19.97 -3.48 7.97
N ALA A 379 19.48 -3.98 6.83
CA ALA A 379 20.11 -5.07 6.10
C ALA A 379 21.36 -4.60 5.35
N VAL A 380 21.30 -3.45 4.67
CA VAL A 380 22.46 -2.84 3.99
C VAL A 380 23.56 -2.50 4.99
N TYR A 381 23.25 -1.86 6.14
CA TYR A 381 24.24 -1.62 7.20
C TYR A 381 24.90 -2.91 7.72
N ARG A 382 24.15 -4.02 7.85
CA ARG A 382 24.72 -5.33 8.24
C ARG A 382 25.64 -5.89 7.16
N GLN A 383 25.21 -5.88 5.90
CA GLN A 383 26.04 -6.35 4.77
C GLN A 383 27.30 -5.51 4.63
N ARG A 384 27.19 -4.17 4.73
CA ARG A 384 28.32 -3.24 4.68
C ARG A 384 29.29 -3.48 5.84
N GLY A 385 28.80 -3.61 7.07
CA GLY A 385 29.64 -3.92 8.23
C GLY A 385 30.32 -5.31 8.16
N LEU A 386 29.71 -6.28 7.47
CA LEU A 386 30.32 -7.59 7.19
C LEU A 386 31.32 -7.55 6.02
N ALA A 387 31.13 -6.67 5.03
CA ALA A 387 32.04 -6.50 3.90
C ALA A 387 33.28 -5.66 4.28
N GLU A 388 33.07 -4.56 4.99
CA GLU A 388 34.14 -3.74 5.59
C GLU A 388 34.85 -4.50 6.72
N ASN A 389 34.20 -5.47 7.37
CA ASN A 389 34.83 -6.21 8.47
C ASN A 389 34.28 -7.64 8.74
N PRO A 390 34.66 -8.64 7.93
CA PRO A 390 34.16 -10.01 8.10
C PRO A 390 34.76 -10.77 9.31
N ALA A 391 35.76 -10.21 10.01
CA ALA A 391 36.57 -10.96 10.97
C ALA A 391 37.10 -10.19 12.19
N ALA A 392 36.74 -8.92 12.43
CA ALA A 392 37.36 -8.17 13.53
C ALA A 392 37.03 -8.74 14.94
N PRO A 393 38.04 -8.83 15.82
CA PRO A 393 37.83 -9.14 17.23
C PRO A 393 37.11 -7.98 17.92
N VAL A 394 36.00 -8.28 18.60
CA VAL A 394 35.51 -7.39 19.66
C VAL A 394 36.35 -7.70 20.89
N SER A 395 37.15 -6.74 21.35
CA SER A 395 37.98 -6.94 22.54
C SER A 395 37.19 -6.59 23.80
N VAL A 396 37.24 -7.45 24.80
CA VAL A 396 36.64 -7.22 26.12
C VAL A 396 37.75 -6.94 27.12
N HIS A 397 37.77 -5.73 27.65
CA HIS A 397 38.65 -5.31 28.74
C HIS A 397 37.93 -5.48 30.08
N MET A 398 38.64 -5.92 31.10
CA MET A 398 38.08 -6.19 32.42
C MET A 398 39.10 -5.82 33.51
N ARG A 399 38.64 -5.28 34.63
CA ARG A 399 39.51 -4.95 35.77
C ARG A 399 38.78 -5.08 37.10
N ILE A 400 39.53 -5.32 38.17
CA ILE A 400 39.01 -5.37 39.54
C ILE A 400 39.58 -4.18 40.31
N LEU A 401 38.72 -3.43 40.97
CA LEU A 401 39.09 -2.30 41.83
C LEU A 401 38.64 -2.55 43.27
N ASP A 402 39.37 -1.97 44.21
CA ASP A 402 39.00 -1.90 45.62
C ASP A 402 37.87 -0.88 45.83
N SER A 403 36.74 -1.32 46.38
CA SER A 403 35.52 -0.49 46.45
C SER A 403 35.59 0.67 47.44
N LYS A 404 36.63 0.74 48.30
CA LYS A 404 36.83 1.84 49.25
C LYS A 404 37.83 2.87 48.76
N THR A 405 38.89 2.41 48.09
CA THR A 405 40.00 3.27 47.65
C THR A 405 39.99 3.59 46.16
N GLY A 406 39.21 2.87 45.36
CA GLY A 406 39.14 3.04 43.91
C GLY A 406 40.38 2.53 43.16
N ASN A 407 41.38 1.99 43.86
CA ASN A 407 42.61 1.48 43.26
C ASN A 407 42.35 0.18 42.50
N THR A 408 42.85 0.10 41.26
CA THR A 408 42.95 -1.16 40.52
C THR A 408 43.78 -2.17 41.31
N LYS A 409 43.28 -3.41 41.41
CA LYS A 409 43.94 -4.55 42.07
C LYS A 409 44.40 -5.60 41.07
N GLU A 410 43.66 -5.75 39.98
CA GLU A 410 43.97 -6.65 38.88
C GLU A 410 43.42 -6.01 37.59
N ASP A 411 44.20 -6.00 36.50
CA ASP A 411 43.79 -5.45 35.20
C ASP A 411 44.04 -6.51 34.12
N PHE A 412 42.99 -6.98 33.45
CA PHE A 412 43.06 -8.14 32.58
C PHE A 412 43.32 -7.75 31.13
N ALA A 413 44.42 -8.27 30.58
CA ALA A 413 44.77 -8.14 29.16
C ALA A 413 43.54 -8.39 28.25
N PRO A 414 43.23 -7.49 27.29
CA PRO A 414 42.01 -7.53 26.50
C PRO A 414 41.79 -8.89 25.82
N ILE A 415 40.58 -9.45 26.00
CA ILE A 415 40.22 -10.77 25.49
C ILE A 415 39.49 -10.61 24.16
N ASP A 416 39.95 -11.29 23.11
CA ASP A 416 39.17 -11.44 21.88
C ASP A 416 37.88 -12.24 22.14
N ALA A 417 36.73 -11.63 21.87
CA ALA A 417 35.43 -12.27 22.00
C ALA A 417 35.13 -13.31 20.90
N ALA A 418 35.78 -13.26 19.73
CA ALA A 418 35.54 -14.24 18.67
C ALA A 418 35.87 -15.66 19.16
N SER A 419 36.97 -15.79 19.91
CA SER A 419 37.40 -17.03 20.59
C SER A 419 36.40 -17.61 21.62
N TYR A 420 35.38 -16.85 22.05
CA TYR A 420 34.41 -17.24 23.09
C TYR A 420 32.94 -17.20 22.64
N LYS A 421 32.67 -16.99 21.35
CA LYS A 421 31.31 -16.91 20.79
C LYS A 421 30.81 -18.26 20.31
N GLN A 422 29.93 -18.92 21.09
CA GLN A 422 29.21 -20.09 20.58
C GLN A 422 28.25 -19.70 19.45
N ALA A 423 28.24 -20.49 18.37
CA ALA A 423 27.30 -20.33 17.27
C ALA A 423 25.85 -20.37 17.78
N GLY A 424 25.04 -19.38 17.39
CA GLY A 424 23.66 -19.20 17.85
C GLY A 424 23.50 -18.52 19.23
N SER A 425 24.57 -18.17 19.95
CA SER A 425 24.47 -17.44 21.22
C SER A 425 24.56 -15.92 21.03
N SER A 426 23.62 -15.19 21.63
CA SER A 426 23.71 -13.74 21.86
C SER A 426 24.50 -13.37 23.12
N VAL A 427 24.82 -14.35 23.97
CA VAL A 427 25.57 -14.18 25.23
C VAL A 427 27.00 -14.68 25.06
N LEU A 428 27.96 -13.80 25.35
CA LEU A 428 29.39 -14.16 25.40
C LEU A 428 29.70 -14.83 26.74
N ARG A 429 30.39 -15.98 26.73
CA ARG A 429 30.80 -16.70 27.94
C ARG A 429 32.32 -16.75 28.08
N ILE A 430 32.89 -15.74 28.73
CA ILE A 430 34.33 -15.64 29.02
C ILE A 430 34.68 -16.65 30.14
N GLY A 431 35.19 -17.82 29.75
CA GLY A 431 35.39 -18.97 30.65
C GLY A 431 36.62 -18.93 31.56
N ARG A 432 37.18 -17.76 31.89
CA ARG A 432 38.34 -17.67 32.80
C ARG A 432 37.91 -17.74 34.26
N LYS A 433 38.64 -18.55 35.05
CA LYS A 433 38.66 -18.36 36.51
C LYS A 433 39.37 -17.05 36.81
N ILE A 434 38.70 -16.13 37.49
CA ILE A 434 39.34 -15.01 38.16
C ILE A 434 40.03 -15.58 39.41
N PRO A 435 41.33 -15.29 39.68
CA PRO A 435 42.03 -15.75 40.88
C PRO A 435 41.63 -14.92 42.11
N ILE A 436 40.37 -15.04 42.53
CA ILE A 436 39.80 -14.36 43.70
C ILE A 436 40.49 -14.82 45.00
N ASP A 437 41.09 -16.01 44.98
CA ASP A 437 41.91 -16.60 46.05
C ASP A 437 43.17 -15.78 46.41
N GLN A 438 43.57 -14.83 45.55
CA GLN A 438 44.70 -13.92 45.81
C GLN A 438 44.26 -12.53 46.31
N LEU A 439 42.95 -12.24 46.34
CA LEU A 439 42.42 -11.00 46.88
C LEU A 439 42.26 -11.10 48.41
N PRO A 440 42.76 -10.11 49.19
CA PRO A 440 42.47 -10.02 50.63
C PRO A 440 40.96 -9.94 50.94
N LYS A 441 40.58 -10.21 52.19
CA LYS A 441 39.20 -10.04 52.64
C LYS A 441 38.77 -8.58 52.51
N GLY A 442 37.67 -8.32 51.80
CA GLY A 442 37.31 -6.96 51.40
C GLY A 442 36.14 -6.86 50.43
N SER A 443 35.84 -5.62 50.02
CA SER A 443 34.79 -5.28 49.05
C SER A 443 35.43 -4.78 47.76
N TYR A 444 35.01 -5.35 46.64
CA TYR A 444 35.61 -5.13 45.33
C TYR A 444 34.55 -4.83 44.26
N ARG A 445 35.01 -4.24 43.16
CA ARG A 445 34.20 -3.89 41.99
C ARG A 445 34.87 -4.46 40.74
N LEU A 446 34.21 -5.41 40.09
CA LEU A 446 34.54 -5.85 38.74
C LEU A 446 33.97 -4.82 37.75
N GLU A 447 34.81 -4.35 36.85
CA GLU A 447 34.48 -3.46 35.76
C GLU A 447 34.74 -4.16 34.42
N MET A 448 33.80 -4.03 33.47
CA MET A 448 33.89 -4.62 32.12
C MET A 448 33.55 -3.58 31.05
N GLN A 449 34.33 -3.55 29.97
CA GLN A 449 34.12 -2.69 28.81
C GLN A 449 34.40 -3.48 27.52
N ALA A 450 33.51 -3.36 26.53
CA ALA A 450 33.73 -3.94 25.21
C ALA A 450 34.17 -2.85 24.23
N THR A 451 35.17 -3.13 23.41
CA THR A 451 35.68 -2.23 22.36
C THR A 451 35.41 -2.85 21.00
N GLY A 452 34.67 -2.12 20.16
CA GLY A 452 34.37 -2.53 18.79
C GLY A 452 35.56 -2.34 17.85
N SER A 453 35.44 -2.92 16.65
CA SER A 453 36.48 -2.89 15.59
C SER A 453 36.96 -1.47 15.22
N MET A 454 36.08 -0.47 15.29
CA MET A 454 36.41 0.95 15.03
C MET A 454 36.91 1.71 16.27
N GLY A 455 37.51 1.02 17.24
CA GLY A 455 38.09 1.61 18.46
C GLY A 455 37.08 2.23 19.45
N ARG A 456 35.79 2.26 19.12
CA ARG A 456 34.73 2.78 20.00
C ARG A 456 34.41 1.76 21.10
N SER A 457 34.56 2.19 22.35
CA SER A 457 34.25 1.37 23.53
C SER A 457 32.85 1.67 24.09
N THR A 458 32.21 0.66 24.68
CA THR A 458 30.97 0.84 25.44
C THR A 458 31.21 1.62 26.73
N ALA A 459 30.15 2.15 27.35
CA ALA A 459 30.21 2.50 28.77
C ALA A 459 30.64 1.29 29.61
N TRP A 460 31.36 1.55 30.71
CA TRP A 460 31.76 0.53 31.67
C TRP A 460 30.54 -0.07 32.37
N ARG A 461 30.45 -1.39 32.43
CA ARG A 461 29.49 -2.12 33.27
C ARG A 461 30.18 -2.56 34.56
N LEU A 462 29.46 -2.50 35.67
CA LEU A 462 30.01 -2.65 37.01
C LEU A 462 29.27 -3.75 37.78
N ALA A 463 30.01 -4.57 38.53
CA ALA A 463 29.47 -5.56 39.46
C ALA A 463 30.27 -5.54 40.78
N ASN A 464 29.58 -5.33 41.90
CA ASN A 464 30.21 -5.32 43.22
C ASN A 464 30.20 -6.72 43.83
N PHE A 465 31.27 -7.11 44.53
CA PHE A 465 31.38 -8.38 45.25
C PHE A 465 32.20 -8.24 46.54
N THR A 466 32.13 -9.25 47.40
CA THR A 466 32.92 -9.36 48.63
C THR A 466 33.76 -10.64 48.62
N VAL A 467 34.92 -10.58 49.27
CA VAL A 467 35.77 -11.73 49.59
C VAL A 467 35.78 -11.85 51.12
N GLU A 468 35.35 -13.00 51.64
CA GLU A 468 35.00 -13.21 53.06
C GLU A 468 36.02 -13.92 53.93
#